data_AF-A0A1N7HES4-F1
#
_entry.id   AF-A0A1N7HES4-F1
#
_cell.length_a   1.000
_cell.length_b   1.000
_cell.length_c   1.000
_cell.angle_alpha   90.00
_cell.angle_beta   90.00
_cell.angle_gamma   90.00
#
_symmetry.space_group_name_H-M   'P 1'
#
loop_
_entity.id
_entity.type
_entity.pdbx_description
1 polymer ?
#
loop_
_entity_poly.entity_id
_entity_poly.type
_entity_poly.pdbx_seq_one_letter_code
_entity_poly.pdbx_strand_id
1 'polypeptide(L)'
;MAHTEDEMWDVAERAVADGADTLRSATTHRDIRAWATEAKVATKKLWPKVKTELRKQLDIDYDQLAADTVAREAAELAASADTAPLIELCAAGDAEVGSFAVCSARDDHESWYGEFHPQDRIYEDGDDFSAEHAAADKAVFLAGKVREKLDLPAVRLTVYSSHPDLDADALSASATRHRVVASVEYRDQNSAVALCRAPGYRTWREIRLPALITPDDAAVAS
;
A
#
# COMPACT_ATOMS: atom_id res chain seq x y z
N MET A 1 -35.86 11.43 -7.96
CA MET A 1 -35.86 12.51 -8.97
C MET A 1 -34.42 12.93 -9.19
N ALA A 2 -33.98 13.10 -10.42
CA ALA A 2 -32.61 13.60 -10.68
C ALA A 2 -32.61 15.11 -10.45
N HIS A 3 -31.68 15.60 -9.62
CA HIS A 3 -31.49 17.03 -9.43
C HIS A 3 -31.10 17.72 -10.74
N THR A 4 -31.60 18.93 -10.95
CA THR A 4 -31.15 19.80 -12.05
C THR A 4 -29.73 20.29 -11.78
N GLU A 5 -29.05 20.81 -12.80
CA GLU A 5 -27.66 21.25 -12.63
C GLU A 5 -27.50 22.39 -11.62
N ASP A 6 -28.45 23.32 -11.59
CA ASP A 6 -28.49 24.44 -10.65
C ASP A 6 -28.76 23.95 -9.21
N GLU A 7 -29.71 23.04 -9.02
CA GLU A 7 -29.96 22.42 -7.71
C GLU A 7 -28.71 21.71 -7.16
N MET A 8 -27.91 21.12 -8.04
CA MET A 8 -26.67 20.47 -7.64
C MET A 8 -25.58 21.46 -7.23
N TRP A 9 -25.57 22.67 -7.80
CA TRP A 9 -24.70 23.76 -7.35
C TRP A 9 -25.12 24.26 -5.97
N ASP A 10 -26.42 24.53 -5.76
CA ASP A 10 -26.95 24.96 -4.47
C ASP A 10 -26.67 23.94 -3.34
N VAL A 11 -26.79 22.65 -3.67
CA VAL A 11 -26.46 21.57 -2.72
C VAL A 11 -24.97 21.60 -2.35
N ALA A 12 -24.08 21.78 -3.32
CA ALA A 12 -22.64 21.85 -3.07
C ALA A 12 -22.25 23.11 -2.28
N GLU A 13 -22.80 24.26 -2.65
CA GLU A 13 -22.56 25.54 -1.98
C GLU A 13 -22.99 25.50 -0.52
N ARG A 14 -24.22 25.05 -0.26
CA ARG A 14 -24.74 24.91 1.11
C ARG A 14 -23.93 23.90 1.92
N ALA A 15 -23.59 22.76 1.34
CA ALA A 15 -22.80 21.75 2.06
C ALA A 15 -21.44 22.31 2.51
N VAL A 16 -20.71 23.00 1.63
CA VAL A 16 -19.41 23.61 1.97
C VAL A 16 -19.57 24.71 3.02
N ALA A 17 -20.60 25.54 2.92
CA ALA A 17 -20.89 26.58 3.89
C ALA A 17 -21.19 26.00 5.29
N ASP A 18 -22.06 24.98 5.36
CA ASP A 18 -22.44 24.31 6.60
C ASP A 18 -21.25 23.55 7.23
N GLY A 19 -20.35 23.03 6.40
CA GLY A 19 -19.16 22.29 6.82
C GLY A 19 -17.90 23.13 7.03
N ALA A 20 -17.98 24.46 6.92
CA ALA A 20 -16.80 25.32 6.76
C ALA A 20 -15.75 25.18 7.87
N ASP A 21 -16.17 25.07 9.14
CA ASP A 21 -15.24 24.97 10.27
C ASP A 21 -14.48 23.63 10.27
N THR A 22 -15.18 22.53 9.97
CA THR A 22 -14.57 21.20 9.80
C THR A 22 -13.59 21.21 8.65
N LEU A 23 -13.97 21.82 7.52
CA LEU A 23 -13.15 21.89 6.32
C LEU A 23 -11.90 22.74 6.49
N ARG A 24 -11.98 23.86 7.22
CA ARG A 24 -10.81 24.68 7.56
C ARG A 24 -9.86 23.99 8.54
N SER A 25 -10.38 23.08 9.36
CA SER A 25 -9.58 22.30 10.31
C SER A 25 -8.96 21.05 9.67
N ALA A 26 -9.35 20.71 8.44
CA ALA A 26 -8.82 19.56 7.73
C ALA A 26 -7.34 19.79 7.36
N THR A 27 -6.50 18.80 7.67
CA THR A 27 -5.05 18.89 7.42
C THR A 27 -4.63 18.14 6.16
N THR A 28 -5.50 17.26 5.66
CA THR A 28 -5.25 16.46 4.46
C THR A 28 -6.47 16.39 3.55
N HIS A 29 -6.23 16.07 2.28
CA HIS A 29 -7.30 15.80 1.32
C HIS A 29 -8.20 14.62 1.75
N ARG A 30 -7.67 13.67 2.54
CA ARG A 30 -8.41 12.51 3.05
C ARG A 30 -9.48 12.93 4.06
N ASP A 31 -9.16 13.90 4.93
CA ASP A 31 -10.11 14.47 5.90
C ASP A 31 -11.29 15.13 5.18
N ILE A 32 -11.00 15.94 4.15
CA ILE A 32 -12.03 16.58 3.32
C ILE A 32 -12.88 15.51 2.60
N ARG A 33 -12.25 14.44 2.11
CA ARG A 33 -12.96 13.36 1.41
C ARG A 33 -13.85 12.53 2.35
N ALA A 34 -13.42 12.30 3.59
CA ALA A 34 -14.22 11.67 4.63
C ALA A 34 -15.44 12.53 4.96
N TRP A 35 -15.23 13.82 5.23
CA TRP A 35 -16.33 14.78 5.43
C TRP A 35 -17.33 14.77 4.26
N ALA A 36 -16.84 14.82 3.01
CA ALA A 36 -17.72 14.83 1.84
C ALA A 36 -18.57 13.56 1.72
N THR A 37 -18.05 12.44 2.22
CA THR A 37 -18.74 11.15 2.24
C THR A 37 -19.84 11.16 3.30
N GLU A 38 -19.56 11.68 4.49
CA GLU A 38 -20.53 11.86 5.58
C GLU A 38 -21.65 12.85 5.20
N ALA A 39 -21.28 13.96 4.57
CA ALA A 39 -22.21 14.96 4.02
C ALA A 39 -22.94 14.47 2.76
N LYS A 40 -22.64 13.27 2.27
CA LYS A 40 -23.24 12.63 1.07
C LYS A 40 -23.05 13.42 -0.23
N VAL A 41 -22.04 14.28 -0.30
CA VAL A 41 -21.68 15.09 -1.48
C VAL A 41 -20.48 14.51 -2.25
N ALA A 42 -19.90 13.40 -1.78
CA ALA A 42 -18.79 12.69 -2.41
C ALA A 42 -19.12 11.96 -3.73
N THR A 43 -20.23 12.29 -4.40
CA THR A 43 -20.69 11.61 -5.62
C THR A 43 -20.02 12.16 -6.88
N LYS A 44 -19.97 11.35 -7.96
CA LYS A 44 -19.35 11.74 -9.24
C LYS A 44 -19.86 13.07 -9.80
N LYS A 45 -21.14 13.39 -9.58
CA LYS A 45 -21.76 14.61 -10.11
C LYS A 45 -21.62 15.84 -9.20
N LEU A 46 -21.66 15.66 -7.87
CA LEU A 46 -21.53 16.76 -6.91
C LEU A 46 -20.07 17.12 -6.64
N TRP A 47 -19.17 16.13 -6.67
CA TRP A 47 -17.78 16.33 -6.25
C TRP A 47 -17.04 17.45 -7.01
N PRO A 48 -17.14 17.57 -8.35
CA PRO A 48 -16.53 18.70 -9.05
C PRO A 48 -17.07 20.07 -8.57
N LYS A 49 -18.36 20.16 -8.27
CA LYS A 49 -19.01 21.39 -7.76
C LYS A 49 -18.54 21.72 -6.35
N VAL A 50 -18.43 20.70 -5.48
CA VAL A 50 -17.87 20.84 -4.13
C VAL A 50 -16.44 21.35 -4.18
N LYS A 51 -15.58 20.81 -5.06
CA LYS A 51 -14.20 21.31 -5.21
C LYS A 51 -14.16 22.79 -5.63
N THR A 52 -15.05 23.21 -6.52
CA THR A 52 -15.18 24.62 -6.89
C THR A 52 -15.59 25.48 -5.70
N GLU A 53 -16.57 25.05 -4.91
CA GLU A 53 -17.04 25.79 -3.74
C GLU A 53 -16.01 25.80 -2.59
N LEU A 54 -15.22 24.74 -2.40
CA LEU A 54 -14.08 24.74 -1.48
C LEU A 54 -13.07 25.85 -1.83
N ARG A 55 -12.74 26.00 -3.12
CA ARG A 55 -11.85 27.07 -3.59
C ARG A 55 -12.50 28.44 -3.45
N LYS A 56 -13.77 28.57 -3.84
CA LYS A 56 -14.52 29.86 -3.83
C LYS A 56 -14.79 30.39 -2.42
N GLN A 57 -15.20 29.54 -1.48
CA GLN A 57 -15.66 29.96 -0.16
C GLN A 57 -14.57 29.91 0.91
N LEU A 58 -13.64 28.96 0.80
CA LEU A 58 -12.65 28.66 1.85
C LEU A 58 -11.20 28.82 1.38
N ASP A 59 -10.97 29.15 0.10
CA ASP A 59 -9.64 29.20 -0.53
C ASP A 59 -8.88 27.86 -0.44
N ILE A 60 -9.62 26.75 -0.42
CA ILE A 60 -9.04 25.40 -0.37
C ILE A 60 -9.02 24.81 -1.77
N ASP A 61 -7.82 24.66 -2.32
CA ASP A 61 -7.61 23.87 -3.53
C ASP A 61 -7.41 22.39 -3.17
N TYR A 62 -8.47 21.59 -3.27
CA TYR A 62 -8.43 20.16 -2.95
C TYR A 62 -7.40 19.39 -3.76
N ASP A 63 -7.30 19.67 -5.06
CA ASP A 63 -6.42 18.90 -5.95
C ASP A 63 -4.95 19.24 -5.65
N GLN A 64 -4.65 20.51 -5.37
CA GLN A 64 -3.32 20.93 -4.89
C GLN A 64 -2.99 20.32 -3.52
N LEU A 65 -3.92 20.37 -2.56
CA LEU A 65 -3.74 19.77 -1.23
C LEU A 65 -3.47 18.25 -1.33
N ALA A 66 -4.14 17.56 -2.26
CA ALA A 66 -3.89 16.15 -2.52
C ALA A 66 -2.48 15.91 -3.07
N ALA A 67 -2.06 16.69 -4.07
CA ALA A 67 -0.71 16.62 -4.63
C ALA A 67 0.37 16.91 -3.58
N ASP A 68 0.20 17.96 -2.77
CA ASP A 68 1.13 18.34 -1.71
C ASP A 68 1.20 17.27 -0.61
N THR A 69 0.07 16.66 -0.25
CA THR A 69 0.04 15.56 0.72
C THR A 69 0.87 14.38 0.23
N VAL A 70 0.66 13.97 -1.03
CA VAL A 70 1.39 12.84 -1.63
C VAL A 70 2.87 13.15 -1.75
N ALA A 71 3.23 14.36 -2.21
CA ALA A 71 4.62 14.77 -2.34
C ALA A 71 5.34 14.81 -0.98
N ARG A 72 4.67 15.33 0.06
CA ARG A 72 5.20 15.33 1.42
C ARG A 72 5.39 13.92 1.97
N GLU A 73 4.38 13.05 1.85
CA GLU A 73 4.48 11.66 2.32
C GLU A 73 5.61 10.89 1.60
N ALA A 74 5.78 11.13 0.30
CA ALA A 74 6.90 10.57 -0.47
C ALA A 74 8.26 11.11 0.01
N ALA A 75 8.37 12.42 0.26
CA ALA A 75 9.59 13.03 0.77
C ALA A 75 9.94 12.55 2.20
N GLU A 76 8.95 12.42 3.08
CA GLU A 76 9.11 11.85 4.43
C GLU A 76 9.58 10.39 4.37
N LEU A 77 9.00 9.60 3.47
CA LEU A 77 9.40 8.20 3.26
C LEU A 77 10.84 8.12 2.75
N ALA A 78 11.20 8.94 1.76
CA ALA A 78 12.56 9.01 1.23
C ALA A 78 13.58 9.47 2.30
N ALA A 79 13.24 10.48 3.12
CA ALA A 79 14.10 10.94 4.21
C ALA A 79 14.28 9.89 5.32
N SER A 80 13.28 9.04 5.53
CA SER A 80 13.34 7.95 6.52
C SER A 80 14.08 6.71 5.99
N ALA A 81 14.27 6.60 4.67
CA ALA A 81 14.79 5.39 4.03
C ALA A 81 16.17 4.99 4.57
N ASP A 82 17.10 5.93 4.68
CA ASP A 82 18.50 5.66 5.01
C ASP A 82 18.72 5.10 6.42
N THR A 83 17.77 5.34 7.32
CA THR A 83 17.84 4.89 8.73
C THR A 83 16.77 3.86 9.08
N ALA A 84 15.89 3.54 8.13
CA ALA A 84 14.83 2.57 8.33
C ALA A 84 15.42 1.14 8.32
N PRO A 85 14.95 0.27 9.23
CA PRO A 85 15.44 -1.10 9.30
C PRO A 85 15.11 -1.86 8.01
N LEU A 86 16.05 -2.69 7.60
CA LEU A 86 15.96 -3.55 6.44
C LEU A 86 15.24 -4.87 6.76
N ILE A 87 14.41 -5.27 5.81
CA ILE A 87 13.75 -6.57 5.74
C ILE A 87 14.14 -7.20 4.41
N GLU A 88 14.53 -8.46 4.44
CA GLU A 88 14.91 -9.22 3.25
C GLU A 88 13.99 -10.43 3.11
N LEU A 89 13.17 -10.44 2.05
CA LEU A 89 12.17 -11.48 1.80
C LEU A 89 12.39 -12.13 0.45
N CYS A 90 12.32 -13.44 0.41
CA CYS A 90 12.15 -14.23 -0.79
C CYS A 90 10.65 -14.33 -1.11
N ALA A 91 10.24 -14.02 -2.33
CA ALA A 91 8.86 -14.15 -2.80
C ALA A 91 8.83 -15.00 -4.06
N ALA A 92 7.83 -15.88 -4.19
CA ALA A 92 7.62 -16.68 -5.39
C ALA A 92 6.12 -16.94 -5.62
N GLY A 93 5.71 -16.90 -6.88
CA GLY A 93 4.42 -17.41 -7.34
C GLY A 93 4.58 -18.64 -8.22
N ASP A 94 3.60 -19.55 -8.17
CA ASP A 94 3.52 -20.70 -9.07
C ASP A 94 2.14 -20.70 -9.74
N ALA A 95 2.09 -20.26 -11.00
CA ALA A 95 0.85 -20.13 -11.76
C ALA A 95 0.29 -21.48 -12.25
N GLU A 96 1.10 -22.55 -12.28
CA GLU A 96 0.63 -23.89 -12.66
C GLU A 96 -0.35 -24.45 -11.62
N VAL A 97 -0.11 -24.15 -10.35
CA VAL A 97 -0.92 -24.63 -9.21
C VAL A 97 -1.67 -23.52 -8.47
N GLY A 98 -1.51 -22.26 -8.89
CA GLY A 98 -2.18 -21.10 -8.30
C GLY A 98 -1.78 -20.85 -6.85
N SER A 99 -0.49 -20.92 -6.55
CA SER A 99 0.04 -20.78 -5.18
C SER A 99 1.13 -19.71 -5.08
N PHE A 100 1.41 -19.29 -3.85
CA PHE A 100 2.47 -18.36 -3.54
C PHE A 100 3.22 -18.75 -2.27
N ALA A 101 4.41 -18.18 -2.14
CA ALA A 101 5.14 -18.15 -0.89
C ALA A 101 5.92 -16.85 -0.72
N VAL A 102 6.05 -16.43 0.53
CA VAL A 102 6.93 -15.37 1.00
C VAL A 102 7.64 -15.89 2.24
N CYS A 103 8.97 -15.79 2.30
CA CYS A 103 9.74 -16.21 3.48
C CYS A 103 10.93 -15.29 3.72
N SER A 104 11.52 -15.36 4.92
CA SER A 104 12.77 -14.63 5.18
C SER A 104 13.87 -15.14 4.27
N ALA A 105 14.74 -14.24 3.81
CA ALA A 105 15.93 -14.62 3.05
C ALA A 105 16.92 -15.47 3.87
N ARG A 106 16.79 -15.50 5.20
CA ARG A 106 17.68 -16.21 6.13
C ARG A 106 17.21 -17.63 6.46
N ASP A 107 15.89 -17.81 6.57
CA ASP A 107 15.26 -19.08 6.95
C ASP A 107 13.80 -19.15 6.48
N ASP A 108 13.25 -20.37 6.46
CA ASP A 108 11.84 -20.64 6.13
C ASP A 108 10.93 -20.61 7.37
N HIS A 109 11.47 -20.35 8.57
CA HIS A 109 10.72 -20.36 9.82
C HIS A 109 9.73 -19.21 9.89
N GLU A 110 9.97 -18.12 9.19
CA GLU A 110 9.04 -16.99 9.06
C GLU A 110 8.49 -16.93 7.64
N SER A 111 7.70 -17.95 7.28
CA SER A 111 7.08 -18.14 5.97
C SER A 111 5.57 -17.91 5.99
N TRP A 112 5.07 -17.33 4.90
CA TRP A 112 3.66 -17.20 4.55
C TRP A 112 3.48 -17.82 3.17
N TYR A 113 2.69 -18.90 3.09
CA TYR A 113 2.43 -19.59 1.83
C TYR A 113 1.02 -20.17 1.80
N GLY A 114 0.53 -20.44 0.59
CA GLY A 114 -0.77 -21.02 0.33
C GLY A 114 -1.25 -20.75 -1.09
N GLU A 115 -2.53 -20.98 -1.34
CA GLU A 115 -3.18 -20.71 -2.63
C GLU A 115 -3.55 -19.24 -2.77
N PHE A 116 -3.52 -18.72 -4.00
CA PHE A 116 -4.10 -17.41 -4.31
C PHE A 116 -5.61 -17.45 -4.09
N HIS A 117 -6.13 -16.41 -3.44
CA HIS A 117 -7.56 -16.27 -3.23
C HIS A 117 -8.21 -15.58 -4.43
N PRO A 118 -9.49 -15.82 -4.75
CA PRO A 118 -10.22 -15.07 -5.78
C PRO A 118 -10.27 -13.53 -5.60
N GLN A 119 -9.75 -13.01 -4.49
CA GLN A 119 -9.67 -11.58 -4.18
C GLN A 119 -8.26 -11.00 -4.44
N ASP A 120 -7.28 -11.86 -4.76
CA ASP A 120 -5.94 -11.44 -5.14
C ASP A 120 -5.99 -10.85 -6.55
N ARG A 121 -6.15 -9.52 -6.64
CA ARG A 121 -6.46 -8.80 -7.89
C ARG A 121 -5.30 -8.72 -8.89
N ILE A 122 -4.09 -9.07 -8.46
CA ILE A 122 -2.88 -9.05 -9.29
C ILE A 122 -2.73 -10.39 -10.01
N TYR A 123 -3.14 -11.50 -9.40
CA TYR A 123 -2.96 -12.83 -9.97
C TYR A 123 -3.98 -13.09 -11.09
N GLU A 124 -3.46 -13.52 -12.23
CA GLU A 124 -4.21 -14.03 -13.37
C GLU A 124 -3.85 -15.51 -13.57
N ASP A 125 -4.87 -16.36 -13.68
CA ASP A 125 -4.69 -17.81 -13.72
C ASP A 125 -3.83 -18.25 -14.91
N GLY A 126 -2.74 -18.97 -14.62
CA GLY A 126 -1.78 -19.43 -15.62
C GLY A 126 -0.79 -18.38 -16.14
N ASP A 127 -0.75 -17.17 -15.58
CA ASP A 127 0.28 -16.16 -15.89
C ASP A 127 1.36 -16.09 -14.80
N ASP A 128 2.56 -16.59 -15.14
CA ASP A 128 3.73 -16.64 -14.26
C ASP A 128 4.14 -15.26 -13.72
N PHE A 129 4.10 -14.21 -14.54
CA PHE A 129 4.48 -12.88 -14.09
C PHE A 129 3.47 -12.35 -13.07
N SER A 130 2.18 -12.54 -13.33
CA SER A 130 1.13 -12.13 -12.40
C SER A 130 1.24 -12.85 -11.05
N ALA A 131 1.63 -14.13 -11.05
CA ALA A 131 1.83 -14.92 -9.84
C ALA A 131 3.03 -14.40 -9.04
N GLU A 132 4.17 -14.16 -9.70
CA GLU A 132 5.36 -13.61 -9.02
C GLU A 132 5.06 -12.20 -8.48
N HIS A 133 4.42 -11.34 -9.27
CA HIS A 133 4.05 -10.00 -8.86
C HIS A 133 3.08 -10.02 -7.67
N ALA A 134 2.08 -10.92 -7.68
CA ALA A 134 1.16 -11.07 -6.55
C ALA A 134 1.88 -11.56 -5.28
N ALA A 135 2.86 -12.46 -5.40
CA ALA A 135 3.68 -12.90 -4.27
C ALA A 135 4.58 -11.77 -3.73
N ALA A 136 5.18 -10.97 -4.62
CA ALA A 136 5.98 -9.81 -4.24
C ALA A 136 5.15 -8.70 -3.58
N ASP A 137 3.91 -8.46 -4.05
CA ASP A 137 2.97 -7.54 -3.39
C ASP A 137 2.64 -8.00 -1.96
N LYS A 138 2.50 -9.31 -1.75
CA LYS A 138 2.34 -9.91 -0.41
C LYS A 138 3.59 -9.69 0.47
N ALA A 139 4.80 -9.71 -0.10
CA ALA A 139 6.01 -9.37 0.63
C ALA A 139 6.03 -7.89 1.08
N VAL A 140 5.59 -6.97 0.22
CA VAL A 140 5.40 -5.55 0.58
C VAL A 140 4.37 -5.39 1.70
N PHE A 141 3.24 -6.08 1.60
CA PHE A 141 2.23 -6.10 2.66
C PHE A 141 2.82 -6.60 4.00
N LEU A 142 3.60 -7.68 3.97
CA LEU A 142 4.22 -8.25 5.16
C LEU A 142 5.22 -7.26 5.81
N ALA A 143 6.07 -6.60 5.02
CA ALA A 143 6.96 -5.55 5.51
C ALA A 143 6.17 -4.38 6.12
N GLY A 144 5.06 -3.97 5.49
CA GLY A 144 4.14 -2.99 6.04
C GLY A 144 3.56 -3.39 7.41
N LYS A 145 3.32 -4.70 7.63
CA LYS A 145 2.89 -5.21 8.94
C LYS A 145 4.00 -5.18 9.99
N VAL A 146 5.24 -5.45 9.61
CA VAL A 146 6.41 -5.28 10.51
C VAL A 146 6.51 -3.82 10.95
N ARG A 147 6.45 -2.88 10.00
CA ARG A 147 6.44 -1.44 10.27
C ARG A 147 5.34 -1.05 11.27
N GLU A 148 4.10 -1.44 11.01
CA GLU A 148 2.96 -1.15 11.89
C GLU A 148 3.14 -1.75 13.29
N LYS A 149 3.65 -2.98 13.37
CA LYS A 149 3.84 -3.69 14.64
C LYS A 149 4.87 -3.02 15.54
N LEU A 150 5.88 -2.40 14.94
CA LEU A 150 7.00 -1.75 15.63
C LEU A 150 6.86 -0.23 15.70
N ASP A 151 5.74 0.32 15.25
CA ASP A 151 5.46 1.77 15.21
C ASP A 151 6.56 2.59 14.49
N LEU A 152 7.05 2.05 13.38
CA LEU A 152 8.11 2.68 12.60
C LEU A 152 7.53 3.63 11.54
N PRO A 153 8.20 4.75 11.24
CA PRO A 153 7.76 5.67 10.18
C PRO A 153 7.85 5.03 8.79
N ALA A 154 8.85 4.15 8.59
CA ALA A 154 9.13 3.43 7.36
C ALA A 154 9.95 2.15 7.64
N VAL A 155 9.98 1.24 6.67
CA VAL A 155 10.93 0.10 6.60
C VAL A 155 11.50 0.01 5.19
N ARG A 156 12.72 -0.50 5.07
CA ARG A 156 13.27 -0.90 3.77
C ARG A 156 12.95 -2.37 3.52
N LEU A 157 12.62 -2.71 2.29
CA LEU A 157 12.36 -4.08 1.86
C LEU A 157 13.19 -4.39 0.62
N THR A 158 13.95 -5.47 0.66
CA THR A 158 14.49 -6.10 -0.55
C THR A 158 13.71 -7.38 -0.82
N VAL A 159 13.06 -7.43 -1.98
CA VAL A 159 12.35 -8.61 -2.47
C VAL A 159 13.28 -9.40 -3.38
N TYR A 160 13.57 -10.64 -3.02
CA TYR A 160 14.25 -11.60 -3.88
C TYR A 160 13.21 -12.38 -4.67
N SER A 161 13.30 -12.27 -5.99
CA SER A 161 12.38 -12.85 -6.97
C SER A 161 13.14 -13.72 -7.95
N SER A 162 12.48 -14.74 -8.50
CA SER A 162 13.03 -15.55 -9.59
C SER A 162 12.48 -15.16 -10.96
N HIS A 163 11.61 -14.14 -11.04
CA HIS A 163 11.14 -13.61 -12.31
C HIS A 163 11.98 -12.39 -12.75
N PRO A 164 12.63 -12.42 -13.92
CA PRO A 164 13.56 -11.37 -14.36
C PRO A 164 12.87 -10.04 -14.68
N ASP A 165 11.60 -10.08 -15.07
CA ASP A 165 10.84 -8.87 -15.44
C ASP A 165 10.18 -8.17 -14.23
N LEU A 166 10.32 -8.71 -13.02
CA LEU A 166 9.80 -8.04 -11.83
C LEU A 166 10.79 -6.98 -11.35
N ASP A 167 10.30 -5.75 -11.21
CA ASP A 167 11.08 -4.61 -10.71
C ASP A 167 10.34 -3.84 -9.59
N ALA A 168 11.01 -2.83 -9.05
CA ALA A 168 10.46 -2.00 -7.98
C ALA A 168 9.28 -1.12 -8.45
N ASP A 169 9.20 -0.79 -9.75
CA ASP A 169 8.14 0.05 -10.30
C ASP A 169 6.80 -0.69 -10.26
N ALA A 170 6.80 -2.01 -10.53
CA ALA A 170 5.63 -2.87 -10.36
C ALA A 170 5.05 -2.79 -8.93
N LEU A 171 5.92 -2.66 -7.91
CA LEU A 171 5.55 -2.64 -6.49
C LEU A 171 5.25 -1.24 -5.95
N SER A 172 5.53 -0.18 -6.70
CA SER A 172 5.54 1.22 -6.23
C SER A 172 4.25 1.68 -5.55
N ALA A 173 3.08 1.31 -6.09
CA ALA A 173 1.78 1.68 -5.54
C ALA A 173 1.53 1.03 -4.17
N SER A 174 1.86 -0.25 -4.04
CA SER A 174 1.72 -0.99 -2.79
C SER A 174 2.75 -0.54 -1.75
N ALA A 175 3.99 -0.36 -2.18
CA ALA A 175 5.08 0.11 -1.33
C ALA A 175 4.76 1.47 -0.71
N THR A 176 4.26 2.41 -1.52
CA THR A 176 3.79 3.73 -1.06
C THR A 176 2.66 3.58 -0.04
N ARG A 177 1.63 2.78 -0.36
CA ARG A 177 0.49 2.54 0.53
C ARG A 177 0.90 1.98 1.89
N HIS A 178 1.92 1.14 1.92
CA HIS A 178 2.41 0.49 3.14
C HIS A 178 3.58 1.23 3.82
N ARG A 179 4.02 2.37 3.29
CA ARG A 179 5.21 3.12 3.72
C ARG A 179 6.47 2.24 3.78
N VAL A 180 6.67 1.47 2.71
CA VAL A 180 7.82 0.59 2.50
C VAL A 180 8.67 1.17 1.38
N VAL A 181 9.98 1.22 1.59
CA VAL A 181 10.96 1.53 0.52
C VAL A 181 11.41 0.21 -0.07
N ALA A 182 10.83 -0.16 -1.22
CA ALA A 182 11.05 -1.48 -1.83
C ALA A 182 12.14 -1.44 -2.92
N SER A 183 13.01 -2.44 -2.90
CA SER A 183 13.86 -2.84 -4.02
C SER A 183 13.55 -4.28 -4.43
N VAL A 184 13.82 -4.63 -5.68
CA VAL A 184 13.70 -5.99 -6.19
C VAL A 184 15.05 -6.44 -6.70
N GLU A 185 15.45 -7.64 -6.31
CA GLU A 185 16.66 -8.29 -6.77
C GLU A 185 16.33 -9.67 -7.34
N TYR A 186 16.79 -9.92 -8.56
CA TYR A 186 16.67 -11.23 -9.18
C TYR A 186 17.62 -12.23 -8.51
N ARG A 187 17.12 -13.44 -8.20
CA ARG A 187 17.90 -14.58 -7.74
C ARG A 187 17.48 -15.86 -8.45
N ASP A 188 18.49 -16.56 -8.99
CA ASP A 188 18.33 -17.91 -9.53
C ASP A 188 17.85 -18.91 -8.46
N GLN A 189 18.32 -18.73 -7.23
CA GLN A 189 17.97 -19.58 -6.09
C GLN A 189 17.09 -18.81 -5.12
N ASN A 190 15.83 -19.20 -5.06
CA ASN A 190 14.81 -18.55 -4.25
C ASN A 190 14.11 -19.59 -3.37
N SER A 191 14.28 -19.45 -2.06
CA SER A 191 13.73 -20.38 -1.06
C SER A 191 12.19 -20.42 -1.08
N ALA A 192 11.52 -19.37 -1.57
CA ALA A 192 10.07 -19.34 -1.67
C ALA A 192 9.53 -20.31 -2.73
N VAL A 193 10.29 -20.62 -3.79
CA VAL A 193 9.84 -21.50 -4.88
C VAL A 193 9.45 -22.90 -4.36
N ALA A 194 10.25 -23.47 -3.46
CA ALA A 194 9.96 -24.77 -2.87
C ALA A 194 8.71 -24.73 -1.96
N LEU A 195 8.43 -23.58 -1.33
CA LEU A 195 7.30 -23.40 -0.44
C LEU A 195 5.97 -23.25 -1.18
N CYS A 196 5.96 -22.81 -2.44
CA CYS A 196 4.75 -22.76 -3.26
C CYS A 196 4.05 -24.14 -3.33
N ARG A 197 4.84 -25.23 -3.38
CA ARG A 197 4.32 -26.61 -3.44
C ARG A 197 4.38 -27.34 -2.10
N ALA A 198 4.66 -26.64 -1.00
CA ALA A 198 4.63 -27.24 0.33
C ALA A 198 3.19 -27.62 0.72
N PRO A 199 2.98 -28.75 1.41
CA PRO A 199 1.64 -29.15 1.82
C PRO A 199 1.06 -28.16 2.85
N GLY A 200 -0.23 -27.85 2.69
CA GLY A 200 -0.99 -27.00 3.60
C GLY A 200 -0.84 -25.51 3.30
N TYR A 201 -1.03 -24.69 4.32
CA TYR A 201 -0.85 -23.25 4.25
C TYR A 201 -0.34 -22.75 5.60
N ARG A 202 0.27 -21.57 5.60
CA ARG A 202 0.63 -20.85 6.82
C ARG A 202 0.28 -19.39 6.66
N THR A 203 -0.49 -18.81 7.58
CA THR A 203 -0.87 -17.39 7.46
C THR A 203 0.22 -16.48 8.00
N TRP A 204 0.37 -15.29 7.42
CA TRP A 204 1.28 -14.25 7.94
C TRP A 204 1.05 -13.91 9.42
N ARG A 205 -0.17 -14.15 9.95
CA ARG A 205 -0.47 -13.93 11.38
C ARG A 205 0.31 -14.84 12.32
N GLU A 206 0.84 -15.95 11.81
CA GLU A 206 1.69 -16.90 12.53
C GLU A 206 3.18 -16.54 12.46
N ILE A 207 3.53 -15.47 11.73
CA ILE A 207 4.90 -14.98 11.62
C ILE A 207 5.24 -14.09 12.80
N ARG A 208 6.44 -14.26 13.37
CA ARG A 208 7.01 -13.34 14.35
C ARG A 208 7.54 -12.11 13.62
N LEU A 209 6.67 -11.14 13.34
CA LEU A 209 7.00 -9.95 12.55
C LEU A 209 8.34 -9.26 12.92
N PRO A 210 8.69 -9.03 14.20
CA PRO A 210 9.98 -8.40 14.54
C PRO A 210 11.19 -9.23 14.15
N ALA A 211 11.05 -10.56 14.04
CA ALA A 211 12.13 -11.45 13.64
C ALA A 211 12.51 -11.24 12.18
N LEU A 212 11.68 -10.60 11.34
CA LEU A 212 11.97 -10.34 9.93
C LEU A 212 13.00 -9.21 9.70
N ILE A 213 13.30 -8.39 10.70
CA ILE A 213 14.34 -7.36 10.58
C ILE A 213 15.71 -8.02 10.47
N THR A 214 16.54 -7.56 9.52
CA THR A 214 17.92 -8.03 9.34
C THR A 214 18.76 -7.65 10.58
N PRO A 215 19.61 -8.56 11.11
CA PRO A 215 20.21 -8.39 12.44
C PRO A 215 21.18 -7.20 12.52
N ASP A 216 21.84 -6.85 11.42
CA ASP A 216 22.75 -5.71 11.35
C ASP A 216 22.03 -4.37 11.61
N ASP A 217 20.72 -4.29 11.32
CA ASP A 217 19.88 -3.13 11.61
C ASP A 217 19.18 -3.22 12.98
N ALA A 218 19.10 -4.41 13.59
CA ALA A 218 18.51 -4.59 14.92
C ALA A 218 19.34 -3.91 16.03
N ALA A 219 20.65 -3.74 15.81
CA ALA A 219 21.56 -3.05 16.74
C ALA A 219 21.44 -1.51 16.69
N VAL A 220 20.81 -0.95 15.65
CA VAL A 220 20.65 0.51 15.46
C VAL A 220 19.32 1.01 16.03
N ALA A 221 18.36 0.12 16.28
CA ALA A 221 17.03 0.42 16.79
C ALA A 221 16.85 0.14 18.31
N SER A 222 17.94 -0.12 19.04
CA SER A 222 17.94 -0.37 20.50
C SER A 222 18.49 0.81 21.32
#